data_AF-A0A523YF56-F1
#
_entry.id   AF-A0A523YF56-F1
#
_cell.length_a   1.000
_cell.length_b   1.000
_cell.length_c   1.000
_cell.angle_alpha   90.00
_cell.angle_beta   90.00
_cell.angle_gamma   90.00
#
_symmetry.space_group_name_H-M   'P 1'
#
loop_
_entity.id
_entity.type
_entity.pdbx_description
1 polymer ?
#
loop_
_entity_poly.entity_id
_entity_poly.type
_entity_poly.pdbx_seq_one_letter_code
_entity_poly.pdbx_strand_id
1 'polypeptide(L)'
;MNIIRRWLSKEACLKGGLISIIIIFMVMGCATAQKEFNPNVKGPQMIVEPETIRLGVAKVMGTQFVLRGRGFQPEDSVFIKILGVKTKNKVVDIPIFDGDVDKDGHFTIKTKPGYDLSGLTFKIGVLLRAKTGTNKKGKTMIVVTQPPIPEGVYALKAVSMESDKTAECKLTIKGPSCMDSIKDWIGGLMGKIEKK
;
A
#
# COMPACT_ATOMS: atom_id res chain seq x y z
N MET A 1 41.76 24.45 33.25
CA MET A 1 40.68 23.52 33.65
C MET A 1 39.40 23.67 32.81
N ASN A 2 39.46 24.00 31.49
CA ASN A 2 38.26 24.28 30.66
C ASN A 2 38.12 23.40 29.40
N ILE A 3 39.16 22.65 29.01
CA ILE A 3 39.15 21.89 27.74
C ILE A 3 38.58 20.47 27.94
N ILE A 4 38.89 19.83 29.07
CA ILE A 4 38.47 18.45 29.40
C ILE A 4 36.94 18.37 29.63
N ARG A 5 36.33 19.36 30.30
CA ARG A 5 34.86 19.46 30.49
C ARG A 5 34.11 19.57 29.16
N ARG A 6 34.66 20.32 28.20
CA ARG A 6 34.03 20.56 26.89
C ARG A 6 34.08 19.29 26.01
N TRP A 7 35.13 18.49 26.13
CA TRP A 7 35.29 17.22 25.40
C TRP A 7 34.37 16.11 25.95
N LEU A 8 34.31 15.96 27.29
CA LEU A 8 33.36 15.06 27.96
C LEU A 8 31.88 15.41 27.66
N SER A 9 31.54 16.70 27.55
CA SER A 9 30.18 17.12 27.17
C SER A 9 29.79 16.72 25.75
N LYS A 10 30.76 16.69 24.82
CA LYS A 10 30.52 16.30 23.43
C LYS A 10 30.32 14.80 23.30
N GLU A 11 31.12 13.98 23.97
CA GLU A 11 30.92 12.52 23.99
C GLU A 11 29.61 12.11 24.66
N ALA A 12 29.25 12.76 25.78
CA ALA A 12 28.00 12.49 26.49
C ALA A 12 26.78 12.92 25.65
N CYS A 13 26.86 14.05 24.95
CA CYS A 13 25.80 14.52 24.04
C CYS A 13 25.69 13.64 22.79
N LEU A 14 26.80 13.13 22.25
CA LEU A 14 26.82 12.23 21.09
C LEU A 14 26.26 10.85 21.44
N LYS A 15 26.67 10.28 22.59
CA LYS A 15 26.19 8.98 23.09
C LYS A 15 24.72 9.06 23.54
N GLY A 16 24.32 10.13 24.23
CA GLY A 16 22.94 10.39 24.62
C GLY A 16 22.01 10.61 23.41
N GLY A 17 22.49 11.35 22.40
CA GLY A 17 21.77 11.53 21.14
C GLY A 17 21.57 10.22 20.37
N LEU A 18 22.60 9.37 20.30
CA LEU A 18 22.51 8.07 19.64
C LEU A 18 21.51 7.13 20.35
N ILE A 19 21.54 7.08 21.68
CA ILE A 19 20.63 6.26 22.49
C ILE A 19 19.18 6.75 22.33
N SER A 20 18.97 8.07 22.30
CA SER A 20 17.64 8.64 22.05
C SER A 20 17.08 8.28 20.68
N ILE A 21 17.92 8.24 19.63
CA ILE A 21 17.51 7.83 18.29
C ILE A 21 17.10 6.35 18.27
N ILE A 22 17.87 5.47 18.93
CA ILE A 22 17.58 4.03 19.00
C ILE A 22 16.25 3.76 19.72
N ILE A 23 15.98 4.47 20.82
CA ILE A 23 14.71 4.35 21.55
C ILE A 23 13.54 4.77 20.67
N ILE A 24 13.65 5.86 19.91
CA ILE A 24 12.61 6.32 18.95
C ILE A 24 12.35 5.25 17.88
N PHE A 25 13.37 4.52 17.42
CA PHE A 25 13.19 3.42 16.47
C PHE A 25 12.47 2.20 17.07
N MET A 26 12.64 1.91 18.36
CA MET A 26 11.96 0.79 19.02
C MET A 26 10.45 1.00 19.22
N VAL A 27 9.98 2.24 19.43
CA VAL A 27 8.54 2.52 19.65
C VAL A 27 7.71 2.59 18.35
N MET A 28 8.36 2.63 17.17
CA MET A 28 7.65 2.69 15.88
C MET A 28 7.12 1.33 15.38
N GLY A 29 7.36 0.24 16.12
CA GLY A 29 6.91 -1.11 15.78
C GLY A 29 5.53 -1.47 16.34
N CYS A 30 4.50 -0.64 16.13
CA CYS A 30 3.14 -1.05 16.49
C CYS A 30 2.60 -1.99 15.40
N ALA A 31 2.76 -3.31 15.60
CA ALA A 31 2.10 -4.30 14.76
C ALA A 31 0.58 -4.08 14.84
N THR A 32 -0.03 -3.69 13.72
CA THR A 32 -1.49 -3.57 13.65
C THR A 32 -2.07 -4.98 13.68
N ALA A 33 -2.97 -5.25 14.63
CA ALA A 33 -3.62 -6.55 14.73
C ALA A 33 -4.29 -6.92 13.39
N GLN A 34 -4.13 -8.18 12.99
CA GLN A 34 -4.69 -8.67 11.74
C GLN A 34 -6.22 -8.60 11.81
N LYS A 35 -6.85 -8.10 10.74
CA LYS A 35 -8.31 -7.98 10.68
C LYS A 35 -8.91 -9.37 10.50
N GLU A 36 -9.98 -9.65 11.24
CA GLU A 36 -10.69 -10.92 11.14
C GLU A 36 -12.08 -10.72 10.53
N PHE A 37 -12.63 -11.80 9.98
CA PHE A 37 -13.99 -11.80 9.48
C PHE A 37 -15.00 -11.76 10.63
N ASN A 38 -16.14 -11.11 10.41
CA ASN A 38 -17.18 -11.10 11.41
C ASN A 38 -17.91 -12.46 11.40
N PRO A 39 -17.85 -13.25 12.50
CA PRO A 39 -18.48 -14.56 12.55
C PRO A 39 -20.01 -14.49 12.46
N ASN A 40 -20.61 -13.35 12.83
CA ASN A 40 -22.06 -13.15 12.84
C ASN A 40 -22.65 -12.87 11.44
N VAL A 41 -21.80 -12.60 10.44
CA VAL A 41 -22.23 -12.37 9.06
C VAL A 41 -22.15 -13.68 8.28
N LYS A 42 -23.33 -14.19 7.87
CA LYS A 42 -23.51 -15.49 7.18
C LYS A 42 -23.28 -15.45 5.66
N GLY A 43 -23.14 -14.26 5.07
CA GLY A 43 -22.93 -14.10 3.63
C GLY A 43 -21.46 -13.87 3.24
N PRO A 44 -21.20 -13.64 1.93
CA PRO A 44 -19.88 -13.28 1.43
C PRO A 44 -19.30 -12.07 2.16
N GLN A 45 -18.02 -12.15 2.52
CA GLN A 45 -17.29 -11.06 3.18
C GLN A 45 -15.91 -10.90 2.54
N MET A 46 -15.40 -9.67 2.55
CA MET A 46 -14.05 -9.35 2.10
C MET A 46 -13.37 -8.39 3.09
N ILE A 47 -12.06 -8.54 3.24
CA ILE A 47 -11.20 -7.64 4.01
C ILE A 47 -9.93 -7.33 3.22
N VAL A 48 -9.35 -6.15 3.46
CA VAL A 48 -8.09 -5.71 2.86
C VAL A 48 -7.11 -5.25 3.94
N GLU A 49 -5.86 -5.64 3.78
CA GLU A 49 -4.76 -5.30 4.69
C GLU A 49 -3.59 -4.72 3.88
N PRO A 50 -3.09 -3.52 4.23
CA PRO A 50 -3.64 -2.60 5.21
C PRO A 50 -4.95 -1.95 4.74
N GLU A 51 -5.86 -1.64 5.68
CA GLU A 51 -7.09 -0.88 5.40
C GLU A 51 -6.83 0.61 5.15
N THR A 52 -5.65 1.12 5.53
CA THR A 52 -5.22 2.48 5.22
C THR A 52 -3.89 2.49 4.49
N ILE A 53 -3.83 3.21 3.37
CA ILE A 53 -2.60 3.47 2.64
C ILE A 53 -2.35 4.97 2.48
N ARG A 54 -1.08 5.38 2.55
CA ARG A 54 -0.63 6.74 2.24
C ARG A 54 0.03 6.80 0.86
N LEU A 55 -0.27 7.84 0.09
CA LEU A 55 0.11 7.99 -1.33
C LEU A 55 1.58 8.42 -1.59
N GLY A 56 2.52 7.97 -0.78
CA GLY A 56 3.95 8.08 -1.12
C GLY A 56 4.35 7.00 -2.13
N VAL A 57 5.14 7.33 -3.16
CA VAL A 57 5.55 6.35 -4.18
C VAL A 57 6.31 5.19 -3.53
N ALA A 58 7.33 5.51 -2.73
CA ALA A 58 8.11 4.49 -2.01
C ALA A 58 7.24 3.68 -1.03
N LYS A 59 6.26 4.33 -0.39
CA LYS A 59 5.35 3.68 0.57
C LYS A 59 4.41 2.71 -0.14
N VAL A 60 3.74 3.13 -1.21
CA VAL A 60 2.83 2.29 -2.00
C VAL A 60 3.57 1.10 -2.59
N MET A 61 4.75 1.34 -3.18
CA MET A 61 5.56 0.27 -3.76
C MET A 61 6.07 -0.70 -2.69
N GLY A 62 6.45 -0.20 -1.50
CA GLY A 62 6.90 -1.03 -0.38
C GLY A 62 5.79 -1.72 0.41
N THR A 63 4.51 -1.43 0.14
CA THR A 63 3.39 -2.01 0.89
C THR A 63 2.94 -3.32 0.26
N GLN A 64 2.86 -4.39 1.05
CA GLN A 64 2.15 -5.61 0.66
C GLN A 64 0.66 -5.41 0.96
N PHE A 65 -0.17 -5.63 -0.06
CA PHE A 65 -1.63 -5.74 0.11
C PHE A 65 -2.03 -7.20 0.19
N VAL A 66 -2.90 -7.52 1.13
CA VAL A 66 -3.53 -8.83 1.29
C VAL A 66 -5.04 -8.63 1.28
N LEU A 67 -5.71 -9.17 0.27
CA LEU A 67 -7.16 -9.22 0.19
C LEU A 67 -7.59 -10.64 0.52
N ARG A 68 -8.51 -10.77 1.46
CA ARG A 68 -9.08 -12.07 1.85
C ARG A 68 -10.58 -12.01 1.71
N GLY A 69 -11.17 -13.07 1.15
CA GLY A 69 -12.61 -13.27 1.09
C GLY A 69 -13.05 -14.57 1.72
N ARG A 70 -14.30 -14.62 2.18
CA ARG A 70 -14.97 -15.84 2.68
C ARG A 70 -16.43 -15.88 2.27
N GLY A 71 -17.01 -17.08 2.23
CA GLY A 71 -18.43 -17.29 1.92
C GLY A 71 -18.75 -17.17 0.43
N PHE A 72 -17.74 -17.26 -0.43
CA PHE A 72 -17.90 -17.32 -1.88
C PHE A 72 -18.29 -18.73 -2.34
N GLN A 73 -18.60 -18.90 -3.62
CA GLN A 73 -18.88 -20.22 -4.16
C GLN A 73 -17.54 -20.99 -4.26
N PRO A 74 -17.44 -22.20 -3.68
CA PRO A 74 -16.23 -23.00 -3.82
C PRO A 74 -15.88 -23.26 -5.29
N GLU A 75 -14.59 -23.23 -5.61
CA GLU A 75 -14.05 -23.49 -6.97
C GLU A 75 -14.48 -22.47 -8.04
N ASP A 76 -15.13 -21.36 -7.65
CA ASP A 76 -15.41 -20.19 -8.49
C ASP A 76 -14.16 -19.30 -8.63
N SER A 77 -14.23 -18.28 -9.48
CA SER A 77 -13.22 -17.22 -9.56
C SER A 77 -13.85 -15.87 -9.19
N VAL A 78 -13.06 -14.95 -8.67
CA VAL A 78 -13.50 -13.60 -8.30
C VAL A 78 -12.71 -12.53 -9.03
N PHE A 79 -13.41 -11.48 -9.46
CA PHE A 79 -12.81 -10.21 -9.86
C PHE A 79 -12.98 -9.17 -8.76
N ILE A 80 -11.91 -8.47 -8.44
CA ILE A 80 -11.91 -7.37 -7.48
C ILE A 80 -11.76 -6.06 -8.25
N LYS A 81 -12.70 -5.14 -8.00
CA LYS A 81 -12.68 -3.78 -8.53
C LYS A 81 -12.68 -2.74 -7.42
N ILE A 82 -12.01 -1.62 -7.66
CA ILE A 82 -12.19 -0.41 -6.87
C ILE A 82 -13.34 0.40 -7.47
N LEU A 83 -14.29 0.81 -6.63
CA LEU A 83 -15.46 1.54 -7.06
C LEU A 83 -15.23 3.05 -7.06
N GLY A 84 -15.90 3.74 -7.98
CA GLY A 84 -16.07 5.19 -7.88
C GLY A 84 -14.79 6.02 -8.06
N VAL A 85 -13.81 5.54 -8.83
CA VAL A 85 -12.56 6.27 -9.05
C VAL A 85 -12.80 7.48 -9.97
N LYS A 86 -12.60 8.69 -9.42
CA LYS A 86 -12.70 9.96 -10.16
C LYS A 86 -11.53 10.15 -11.11
N THR A 87 -11.70 9.84 -12.39
CA THR A 87 -10.77 10.25 -13.45
C THR A 87 -11.14 11.63 -13.99
N LYS A 88 -10.26 12.29 -14.77
CA LYS A 88 -10.38 13.71 -15.17
C LYS A 88 -11.80 14.15 -15.55
N ASN A 89 -12.56 13.31 -16.27
CA ASN A 89 -13.91 13.66 -16.75
C ASN A 89 -15.01 12.65 -16.38
N LYS A 90 -14.71 11.61 -15.59
CA LYS A 90 -15.70 10.57 -15.27
C LYS A 90 -15.36 9.77 -14.02
N VAL A 91 -16.40 9.29 -13.36
CA VAL A 91 -16.32 8.30 -12.28
C VAL A 91 -16.39 6.91 -12.91
N VAL A 92 -15.41 6.06 -12.63
CA VAL A 92 -15.34 4.70 -13.19
C VAL A 92 -14.98 3.69 -12.11
N ASP A 93 -15.49 2.47 -12.27
CA ASP A 93 -14.98 1.31 -11.55
C ASP A 93 -13.77 0.75 -12.29
N ILE A 94 -12.73 0.38 -11.55
CA ILE A 94 -11.49 -0.14 -12.14
C ILE A 94 -11.22 -1.54 -11.60
N PRO A 95 -11.10 -2.57 -12.45
CA PRO A 95 -10.65 -3.90 -12.02
C PRO A 95 -9.18 -3.83 -11.60
N ILE A 96 -8.87 -4.45 -10.46
CA ILE A 96 -7.55 -4.35 -9.81
C ILE A 96 -6.91 -5.70 -9.53
N PHE A 97 -7.70 -6.74 -9.29
CA PHE A 97 -7.22 -8.11 -9.07
C PHE A 97 -8.23 -9.14 -9.57
N ASP A 98 -7.74 -10.33 -9.78
CA ASP A 98 -8.46 -11.57 -9.98
C ASP A 98 -7.90 -12.64 -9.02
N GLY A 99 -8.69 -13.67 -8.74
CA GLY A 99 -8.22 -14.81 -7.94
C GLY A 99 -9.24 -15.92 -7.86
N ASP A 100 -8.76 -17.10 -7.48
CA ASP A 100 -9.59 -18.31 -7.38
C ASP A 100 -10.10 -18.50 -5.95
N VAL A 101 -11.31 -19.04 -5.86
CA VAL A 101 -11.95 -19.43 -4.60
C VAL A 101 -11.64 -20.90 -4.33
N ASP A 102 -11.11 -21.18 -3.15
CA ASP A 102 -10.82 -22.54 -2.72
C ASP A 102 -12.10 -23.34 -2.40
N LYS A 103 -11.89 -24.62 -2.07
CA LYS A 103 -12.97 -25.57 -1.75
C LYS A 103 -13.79 -25.18 -0.51
N ASP A 104 -13.24 -24.32 0.35
CA ASP A 104 -13.88 -23.84 1.56
C ASP A 104 -14.63 -22.52 1.33
N GLY A 105 -14.66 -22.01 0.09
CA GLY A 105 -15.31 -20.74 -0.26
C GLY A 105 -14.50 -19.51 0.16
N HIS A 106 -13.18 -19.65 0.29
CA HIS A 106 -12.25 -18.56 0.61
C HIS A 106 -11.38 -18.19 -0.58
N PHE A 107 -10.93 -16.94 -0.63
CA PHE A 107 -9.84 -16.55 -1.52
C PHE A 107 -8.84 -15.70 -0.76
N THR A 108 -7.58 -15.72 -1.21
CA THR A 108 -6.53 -14.84 -0.68
C THR A 108 -5.63 -14.34 -1.82
N ILE A 109 -5.64 -13.03 -2.04
CA ILE A 109 -4.79 -12.36 -3.04
C ILE A 109 -3.73 -11.55 -2.31
N LYS A 110 -2.46 -11.80 -2.63
CA LYS A 110 -1.31 -11.15 -2.00
C LYS A 110 -0.47 -10.45 -3.06
N THR A 111 -0.28 -9.15 -2.90
CA THR A 111 0.67 -8.39 -3.72
C THR A 111 2.04 -8.37 -3.06
N LYS A 112 3.11 -8.55 -3.83
CA LYS A 112 4.47 -8.40 -3.28
C LYS A 112 4.90 -6.93 -3.29
N PRO A 113 5.81 -6.51 -2.39
CA PRO A 113 6.49 -5.24 -2.51
C PRO A 113 7.28 -5.13 -3.83
N GLY A 114 7.46 -3.91 -4.34
CA GLY A 114 8.16 -3.65 -5.58
C GLY A 114 7.29 -3.83 -6.83
N TYR A 115 7.93 -4.23 -7.94
CA TYR A 115 7.34 -4.28 -9.29
C TYR A 115 6.67 -5.62 -9.60
N ASP A 116 5.94 -6.16 -8.64
CA ASP A 116 5.28 -7.45 -8.80
C ASP A 116 4.06 -7.31 -9.71
N LEU A 117 3.95 -8.22 -10.70
CA LEU A 117 2.89 -8.18 -11.71
C LEU A 117 1.50 -8.22 -11.08
N SER A 118 1.34 -8.98 -9.98
CA SER A 118 0.05 -9.12 -9.29
C SER A 118 -0.49 -7.80 -8.73
N GLY A 119 0.39 -6.82 -8.43
CA GLY A 119 0.02 -5.56 -7.80
C GLY A 119 0.21 -4.33 -8.67
N LEU A 120 0.75 -4.47 -9.89
CA LEU A 120 1.19 -3.37 -10.74
C LEU A 120 0.03 -2.47 -11.16
N THR A 121 -1.07 -3.06 -11.63
CA THR A 121 -2.28 -2.35 -12.03
C THR A 121 -2.82 -1.50 -10.87
N PHE A 122 -2.94 -2.09 -9.69
CA PHE A 122 -3.46 -1.40 -8.52
C PHE A 122 -2.50 -0.32 -8.00
N LYS A 123 -1.25 -0.68 -7.72
CA LYS A 123 -0.28 0.24 -7.10
C LYS A 123 0.13 1.38 -8.04
N ILE A 124 0.50 1.06 -9.27
CA ILE A 124 1.08 2.03 -10.20
C ILE A 124 -0.02 2.68 -11.02
N GLY A 125 -0.90 1.89 -11.63
CA GLY A 125 -1.96 2.39 -12.51
C GLY A 125 -3.07 3.14 -11.76
N VAL A 126 -3.57 2.58 -10.67
CA VAL A 126 -4.73 3.14 -9.93
C VAL A 126 -4.30 4.12 -8.85
N LEU A 127 -3.51 3.67 -7.87
CA LEU A 127 -3.17 4.49 -6.69
C LEU A 127 -2.24 5.65 -7.06
N LEU A 128 -1.09 5.35 -7.66
CA LEU A 128 -0.09 6.37 -8.01
C LEU A 128 -0.40 7.10 -9.30
N ARG A 129 -1.29 6.56 -10.15
CA ARG A 129 -1.60 7.08 -11.49
C ARG A 129 -0.35 7.30 -12.35
N ALA A 130 0.65 6.44 -12.13
CA ALA A 130 1.97 6.51 -12.71
C ALA A 130 2.15 5.46 -13.81
N LYS A 131 3.33 5.46 -14.41
CA LYS A 131 3.77 4.44 -15.37
C LYS A 131 5.12 3.88 -14.94
N THR A 132 5.46 2.69 -15.43
CA THR A 132 6.84 2.21 -15.37
C THR A 132 7.64 2.79 -16.53
N GLY A 133 8.92 3.02 -16.30
CA GLY A 133 9.89 3.43 -17.32
C GLY A 133 11.25 2.83 -17.02
N THR A 134 12.24 3.21 -17.83
CA THR A 134 13.62 2.74 -17.69
C THR A 134 14.55 3.94 -17.56
N ASN A 135 15.39 3.95 -16.51
CA ASN A 135 16.36 5.03 -16.32
C ASN A 135 17.60 4.83 -17.21
N LYS A 136 18.51 5.83 -17.20
CA LYS A 136 19.77 5.80 -17.97
C LYS A 136 20.68 4.59 -17.67
N LYS A 137 20.45 3.88 -16.56
CA LYS A 137 21.21 2.69 -16.15
C LYS A 137 20.49 1.37 -16.49
N GLY A 138 19.43 1.41 -17.31
CA GLY A 138 18.66 0.23 -17.68
C GLY A 138 17.77 -0.33 -16.56
N LYS A 139 17.58 0.40 -15.45
CA LYS A 139 16.78 -0.07 -14.31
C LYS A 139 15.36 0.48 -14.38
N THR A 140 14.39 -0.33 -13.96
CA THR A 140 12.99 0.06 -13.87
C THR A 140 12.79 1.22 -12.88
N MET A 141 12.05 2.24 -13.31
CA MET A 141 11.68 3.42 -12.53
C MET A 141 10.18 3.67 -12.60
N ILE A 142 9.65 4.38 -11.60
CA ILE A 142 8.27 4.90 -11.60
C ILE A 142 8.26 6.32 -12.15
N VAL A 143 7.48 6.57 -13.19
CA VAL A 143 7.29 7.88 -13.79
C VAL A 143 5.90 8.40 -13.40
N VAL A 144 5.87 9.38 -12.52
CA VAL A 144 4.65 10.06 -12.06
C VAL A 144 4.40 11.25 -12.98
N THR A 145 3.35 11.18 -13.80
CA THR A 145 3.00 12.23 -14.78
C THR A 145 1.71 12.98 -14.44
N GLN A 146 1.03 12.56 -13.38
CA GLN A 146 -0.22 13.14 -12.92
C GLN A 146 -0.35 12.91 -11.41
N PRO A 147 -1.18 13.71 -10.71
CA PRO A 147 -1.43 13.49 -9.30
C PRO A 147 -1.95 12.07 -9.05
N PRO A 148 -1.64 11.46 -7.88
CA PRO A 148 -2.19 10.17 -7.51
C PRO A 148 -3.72 10.23 -7.38
N ILE A 149 -4.35 9.08 -7.13
CA ILE A 149 -5.79 9.03 -6.85
C ILE A 149 -6.14 9.99 -5.70
N PRO A 150 -7.28 10.68 -5.73
CA PRO A 150 -7.69 11.54 -4.62
C PRO A 150 -7.74 10.80 -3.28
N GLU A 151 -7.53 11.54 -2.20
CA GLU A 151 -7.73 11.03 -0.85
C GLU A 151 -9.20 10.72 -0.59
N GLY A 152 -9.47 9.73 0.26
CA GLY A 152 -10.84 9.36 0.60
C GLY A 152 -10.99 7.88 0.97
N VAL A 153 -12.22 7.49 1.23
CA VAL A 153 -12.59 6.09 1.47
C VAL A 153 -13.15 5.52 0.19
N TYR A 154 -12.51 4.45 -0.30
CA TYR A 154 -12.91 3.73 -1.49
C TYR A 154 -13.49 2.37 -1.09
N ALA A 155 -14.52 1.94 -1.82
CA ALA A 155 -15.02 0.59 -1.72
C ALA A 155 -14.26 -0.31 -2.71
N LEU A 156 -13.74 -1.42 -2.22
CA LEU A 156 -13.29 -2.53 -3.03
C LEU A 156 -14.43 -3.54 -3.08
N LYS A 157 -14.77 -4.04 -4.26
CA LYS A 157 -15.84 -5.01 -4.48
C LYS A 157 -15.29 -6.26 -5.15
N ALA A 158 -15.44 -7.40 -4.49
CA ALA A 158 -15.27 -8.71 -5.10
C ALA A 158 -16.59 -9.14 -5.74
N VAL A 159 -16.50 -9.66 -6.96
CA VAL A 159 -17.63 -10.18 -7.74
C VAL A 159 -17.23 -11.57 -8.21
N SER A 160 -18.02 -12.58 -7.84
CA SER A 160 -17.91 -13.93 -8.38
C SER A 160 -18.16 -13.95 -9.88
N MET A 161 -17.48 -14.84 -10.60
CA MET A 161 -17.61 -14.97 -12.04
C MET A 161 -18.79 -15.85 -12.44
N GLU A 162 -19.00 -16.95 -11.71
CA GLU A 162 -20.06 -17.92 -12.02
C GLU A 162 -21.29 -17.72 -11.15
N SER A 163 -21.11 -17.28 -9.91
CA SER A 163 -22.21 -17.03 -8.97
C SER A 163 -22.52 -15.54 -8.81
N ASP A 164 -23.75 -15.20 -8.39
CA ASP A 164 -24.16 -13.81 -8.10
C ASP A 164 -23.60 -13.26 -6.76
N LYS A 165 -22.60 -13.94 -6.17
CA LYS A 165 -22.03 -13.56 -4.88
C LYS A 165 -21.12 -12.34 -5.03
N THR A 166 -21.31 -11.36 -4.15
CA THR A 166 -20.43 -10.19 -4.08
C THR A 166 -20.16 -9.81 -2.63
N ALA A 167 -19.00 -9.21 -2.38
CA ALA A 167 -18.66 -8.63 -1.08
C ALA A 167 -17.89 -7.33 -1.27
N GLU A 168 -18.09 -6.39 -0.35
CA GLU A 168 -17.42 -5.09 -0.37
C GLU A 168 -16.61 -4.88 0.91
N CYS A 169 -15.45 -4.23 0.77
CA CYS A 169 -14.63 -3.78 1.89
C CYS A 169 -14.14 -2.35 1.66
N LYS A 170 -13.77 -1.66 2.75
CA LYS A 170 -13.30 -0.28 2.68
C LYS A 170 -11.78 -0.24 2.61
N LEU A 171 -11.26 0.67 1.79
CA LEU A 171 -9.87 1.07 1.75
C LEU A 171 -9.78 2.59 1.91
N THR A 172 -9.09 3.02 2.96
CA THR A 172 -8.84 4.43 3.24
C THR A 172 -7.54 4.86 2.55
N ILE A 173 -7.63 5.86 1.70
CA ILE A 173 -6.50 6.47 1.01
C ILE A 173 -6.24 7.84 1.64
N LYS A 174 -5.00 8.04 2.11
CA LYS A 174 -4.53 9.29 2.71
C LYS A 174 -3.38 9.87 1.89
N GLY A 175 -3.17 11.18 2.02
CA GLY A 175 -2.02 11.85 1.43
C GLY A 175 -0.68 11.34 1.96
N PRO A 176 0.42 11.64 1.23
CA PRO A 176 1.77 11.29 1.68
C PRO A 176 2.08 11.96 3.02
N SER A 177 2.78 11.25 3.90
CA SER A 177 3.34 11.83 5.12
C SER A 177 4.69 12.52 4.86
N CYS A 178 5.21 13.29 5.82
CA CYS A 178 6.55 13.90 5.73
C CYS A 178 7.64 12.85 5.47
N MET A 179 7.55 11.68 6.12
CA MET A 179 8.50 10.58 5.91
C MET A 179 8.40 10.00 4.50
N ASP A 180 7.18 9.94 3.95
CA ASP A 180 6.97 9.48 2.58
C ASP A 180 7.60 10.44 1.57
N SER A 181 7.44 11.75 1.77
CA SER A 181 8.06 12.77 0.93
C SER A 181 9.59 12.69 0.93
N ILE A 182 10.21 12.46 2.11
CA ILE A 182 11.66 12.27 2.22
C ILE A 182 12.11 11.02 1.46
N LYS A 183 11.41 9.90 1.63
CA LYS A 183 11.71 8.64 0.93
C LYS A 183 11.57 8.77 -0.58
N ASP A 184 10.53 9.46 -1.04
CA ASP A 184 10.31 9.72 -2.45
C ASP A 184 11.41 10.62 -3.04
N TRP A 185 11.87 11.62 -2.30
CA TRP A 185 12.98 12.48 -2.71
C TRP A 185 14.28 11.68 -2.87
N ILE A 186 14.60 10.82 -1.89
CA ILE A 186 15.75 9.89 -2.00
C ILE A 186 15.58 8.96 -3.21
N GLY A 187 14.36 8.47 -3.46
CA GLY A 187 14.05 7.66 -4.64
C GLY A 187 14.27 8.42 -5.96
N GLY A 188 14.01 9.72 -5.98
CA GLY A 188 14.33 10.62 -7.07
C GLY A 188 15.83 10.73 -7.33
N LEU A 189 16.62 10.99 -6.27
CA LEU A 189 18.08 11.04 -6.36
C LEU A 189 18.70 9.71 -6.83
N MET A 190 18.10 8.58 -6.45
CA MET A 190 18.52 7.25 -6.89
C MET A 190 18.09 6.91 -8.33
N GLY A 191 17.33 7.77 -9.01
CA GLY A 191 16.78 7.52 -10.34
C GLY A 191 15.77 6.37 -10.38
N LYS A 192 15.09 6.12 -9.25
CA LYS A 192 14.02 5.11 -9.12
C LYS A 192 12.63 5.73 -9.31
N ILE A 193 12.52 7.04 -9.08
CA ILE A 193 11.29 7.80 -9.23
C ILE A 193 11.60 9.01 -10.09
N GLU A 194 10.75 9.27 -11.09
CA GLU A 194 10.77 10.48 -11.89
C GLU A 194 9.40 11.16 -11.71
N LYS A 195 9.41 12.39 -11.19
CA LYS A 195 8.21 13.22 -11.08
C LYS A 195 8.28 14.26 -12.19
N LYS A 196 7.31 14.24 -13.09
CA LYS A 196 7.17 15.19 -14.21
C LYS A 196 6.05 16.17 -13.96
#